data_AF-D3FEN1-F1
#
_entry.id   AF-D3FEN1-F1
#
_cell.length_a   1.000
_cell.length_b   1.000
_cell.length_c   1.000
_cell.angle_alpha   90.00
_cell.angle_beta   90.00
_cell.angle_gamma   90.00
#
_symmetry.space_group_name_H-M   'P 1'
#
loop_
_entity.id
_entity.type
_entity.pdbx_description
1 polymer ?
#
loop_
_entity_poly.entity_id
_entity_poly.type
_entity_poly.pdbx_seq_one_letter_code
_entity_poly.pdbx_strand_id
1 'polypeptide(L)'
;MFVNTGSGIPPYVIFRQALDAGDLSRIRSLAAAMPRISLQDALRICLLMREHDGYERAAVRWLGRFALEARTVTIEDVQAAAAALDALPDRPDTAMERLAVVCTQCGVGTG
;
A
#
# COMPACT_ATOMS: atom_id res chain seq x y z
N MET A 1 10.53 -40.16 1.82
CA MET A 1 9.75 -39.80 0.63
C MET A 1 8.80 -38.67 1.04
N PHE A 2 9.23 -37.41 0.87
CA PHE A 2 8.42 -36.25 1.24
C PHE A 2 7.64 -35.80 0.01
N VAL A 3 6.31 -35.70 0.14
CA VAL A 3 5.41 -35.25 -0.92
C VAL A 3 5.69 -33.78 -1.20
N ASN A 4 6.22 -33.50 -2.38
CA ASN A 4 6.41 -32.18 -2.93
C ASN A 4 5.03 -31.62 -3.35
N THR A 5 4.29 -31.05 -2.41
CA THR A 5 3.07 -30.27 -2.70
C THR A 5 3.28 -28.83 -2.30
N GLY A 6 4.18 -28.14 -3.01
CA GLY A 6 4.22 -26.69 -3.00
C GLY A 6 3.95 -26.23 -4.41
N SER A 7 2.79 -25.65 -4.69
CA SER A 7 2.59 -24.88 -5.92
C SER A 7 3.79 -23.93 -6.04
N GLY A 8 4.64 -24.09 -7.06
CA GLY A 8 5.96 -23.43 -7.19
C GLY A 8 5.92 -21.91 -7.38
N ILE A 9 4.83 -21.27 -6.96
CA ILE A 9 4.57 -19.85 -7.09
C ILE A 9 5.23 -19.14 -5.90
N PRO A 10 6.13 -18.16 -6.13
CA PRO A 10 6.76 -17.41 -5.05
C PRO A 10 5.72 -16.68 -4.16
N PRO A 11 5.94 -16.55 -2.84
CA PRO A 11 5.00 -15.91 -1.92
C PRO A 11 4.56 -14.50 -2.34
N TYR A 12 5.49 -13.70 -2.89
CA TYR A 12 5.18 -12.37 -3.41
C TYR A 12 4.21 -12.40 -4.59
N VAL A 13 4.28 -13.42 -5.46
CA VAL A 13 3.37 -13.55 -6.60
C VAL A 13 1.95 -13.85 -6.11
N ILE A 14 1.80 -14.70 -5.10
CA ILE A 14 0.51 -15.00 -4.47
C ILE A 14 -0.06 -13.74 -3.78
N PHE A 15 0.81 -12.97 -3.11
CA PHE A 15 0.43 -11.71 -2.48
C PHE A 15 -0.05 -10.67 -3.50
N ARG A 16 0.67 -10.51 -4.62
CA ARG A 16 0.28 -9.60 -5.69
C ARG A 16 -1.05 -10.01 -6.32
N GLN A 17 -1.27 -11.30 -6.56
CA GLN A 17 -2.57 -11.80 -7.02
C GLN A 17 -3.71 -11.46 -6.04
N ALA A 18 -3.48 -11.56 -4.73
CA ALA A 18 -4.46 -11.17 -3.73
C ALA A 18 -4.73 -9.66 -3.73
N LEU A 19 -3.69 -8.83 -3.91
CA LEU A 19 -3.84 -7.38 -4.09
C LEU A 19 -4.67 -7.02 -5.31
N ASP A 20 -4.41 -7.68 -6.44
CA ASP A 20 -5.14 -7.44 -7.69
C ASP A 20 -6.61 -7.90 -7.59
N ALA A 21 -6.88 -8.94 -6.79
CA ALA A 21 -8.24 -9.40 -6.49
C ALA A 21 -8.96 -8.58 -5.41
N GLY A 22 -8.26 -7.73 -4.65
CA GLY A 22 -8.83 -6.98 -3.52
C GLY A 22 -9.25 -7.84 -2.31
N ASP A 23 -8.77 -9.09 -2.21
CA ASP A 23 -9.13 -10.00 -1.12
C ASP A 23 -8.39 -9.64 0.17
N LEU A 24 -8.98 -8.74 0.97
CA LEU A 24 -8.37 -8.24 2.21
C LEU A 24 -8.06 -9.33 3.25
N SER A 25 -8.85 -10.41 3.30
CA SER A 25 -8.59 -11.52 4.22
C SER A 25 -7.28 -12.21 3.84
N ARG A 26 -7.13 -12.52 2.55
CA ARG A 26 -5.94 -13.16 1.99
C ARG A 26 -4.73 -12.24 2.02
N ILE A 27 -4.90 -10.96 1.73
CA ILE A 27 -3.85 -9.93 1.84
C ILE A 27 -3.32 -9.88 3.28
N ARG A 28 -4.17 -9.86 4.31
CA ARG A 28 -3.75 -9.83 5.71
C ARG A 28 -2.93 -11.07 6.10
N SER A 29 -3.41 -12.25 5.71
CA SER A 29 -2.71 -13.50 5.97
C SER A 29 -1.34 -13.55 5.29
N LEU A 30 -1.26 -13.12 4.03
CA LEU A 30 -0.02 -13.16 3.25
C LEU A 30 0.96 -12.07 3.71
N ALA A 31 0.47 -10.86 4.01
CA ALA A 31 1.26 -9.76 4.53
C ALA A 31 1.99 -10.12 5.85
N ALA A 32 1.34 -10.89 6.73
CA ALA A 32 1.96 -11.36 7.97
C ALA A 32 3.15 -12.30 7.76
N ALA A 33 3.19 -12.99 6.61
CA ALA A 33 4.27 -13.89 6.23
C ALA A 33 5.41 -13.20 5.44
N MET A 34 5.23 -11.93 5.06
CA MET A 34 6.21 -11.19 4.27
C MET A 34 7.30 -10.58 5.17
N PRO A 35 8.60 -10.77 4.85
CA PRO A 35 9.69 -10.14 5.59
C PRO A 35 9.66 -8.60 5.52
N ARG A 36 9.20 -8.06 4.38
CA ARG A 36 9.07 -6.63 4.15
C ARG A 36 7.98 -6.38 3.11
N ILE A 37 7.20 -5.32 3.32
CA ILE A 37 6.20 -4.81 2.37
C ILE A 37 6.73 -3.48 1.83
N SER A 38 6.80 -3.36 0.51
CA SER A 38 7.24 -2.12 -0.14
C SER A 38 6.32 -0.95 0.25
N LEU A 39 6.83 0.28 0.16
CA LEU A 39 6.02 1.47 0.43
C LEU A 39 4.82 1.56 -0.54
N GLN A 40 5.01 1.13 -1.79
CA GLN A 40 3.98 1.06 -2.82
C GLN A 40 2.90 0.02 -2.50
N ASP A 41 3.28 -1.21 -2.13
CA ASP A 41 2.31 -2.24 -1.76
C ASP A 41 1.53 -1.84 -0.49
N ALA A 42 2.20 -1.20 0.46
CA ALA A 42 1.55 -0.68 1.67
C ALA A 42 0.51 0.40 1.34
N LEU A 43 0.75 1.27 0.33
CA LEU A 43 -0.25 2.20 -0.15
C LEU A 43 -1.45 1.45 -0.73
N ARG A 44 -1.19 0.43 -1.56
CA ARG A 44 -2.26 -0.36 -2.20
C ARG A 44 -3.16 -1.06 -1.18
N ILE A 45 -2.58 -1.60 -0.11
CA ILE A 45 -3.36 -2.13 1.03
C ILE A 45 -4.20 -1.01 1.68
N CYS A 46 -3.63 0.18 1.89
CA CYS A 46 -4.35 1.31 2.46
C CYS A 46 -5.57 1.70 1.60
N LEU A 47 -5.39 1.76 0.28
CA LEU A 47 -6.48 2.07 -0.67
C LEU A 47 -7.59 1.01 -0.63
N LEU A 48 -7.23 -0.27 -0.50
CA LEU A 48 -8.21 -1.36 -0.35
C LEU A 48 -8.96 -1.29 0.98
N MET A 49 -8.33 -0.71 2.02
CA MET A 49 -8.94 -0.55 3.34
C MET A 49 -9.88 0.66 3.45
N ARG A 50 -10.05 1.48 2.40
CA ARG A 50 -10.73 2.80 2.48
C ARG A 50 -12.16 2.80 3.04
N GLU A 51 -12.87 1.67 2.95
CA GLU A 51 -14.25 1.51 3.45
C GLU A 51 -14.31 0.77 4.80
N HIS A 52 -13.15 0.49 5.42
CA HIS A 52 -13.05 -0.27 6.66
C HIS A 52 -12.61 0.62 7.83
N ASP A 53 -13.09 0.31 9.05
CA ASP A 53 -12.76 1.03 10.29
C ASP A 53 -11.25 1.18 10.57
N GLY A 54 -10.41 0.33 9.96
CA GLY A 54 -8.96 0.38 10.11
C GLY A 54 -8.25 1.34 9.14
N TYR A 55 -8.97 2.01 8.24
CA TYR A 55 -8.40 2.85 7.19
C TYR A 55 -7.50 3.94 7.75
N GLU A 56 -8.02 4.76 8.66
CA GLU A 56 -7.30 5.92 9.18
C GLU A 56 -5.96 5.52 9.82
N ARG A 57 -5.96 4.45 10.63
CA ARG A 57 -4.75 3.90 11.22
C ARG A 57 -3.76 3.40 10.15
N ALA A 58 -4.26 2.78 9.08
CA ALA A 58 -3.43 2.33 7.97
C ALA A 58 -2.82 3.51 7.20
N ALA A 59 -3.63 4.55 6.95
CA ALA A 59 -3.24 5.79 6.26
C ALA A 59 -2.16 6.54 7.04
N VAL A 60 -2.35 6.76 8.34
CA VAL A 60 -1.36 7.42 9.21
C VAL A 60 -0.05 6.63 9.26
N ARG A 61 -0.13 5.30 9.39
CA ARG A 61 1.08 4.45 9.38
C ARG A 61 1.81 4.52 8.05
N TRP A 62 1.08 4.52 6.94
CA TRP A 62 1.67 4.66 5.62
C TRP A 62 2.31 6.04 5.44
N LEU A 63 1.65 7.12 5.88
CA LEU A 63 2.17 8.49 5.81
C LEU A 63 3.48 8.64 6.59
N GLY A 64 3.57 8.04 7.78
CA GLY A 64 4.81 8.01 8.55
C GLY A 64 5.94 7.28 7.82
N ARG A 65 5.65 6.17 7.13
CA ARG A 65 6.63 5.49 6.28
C ARG A 65 7.02 6.32 5.07
N PHE A 66 6.06 6.98 4.42
CA PHE A 66 6.30 7.87 3.29
C PHE A 66 7.29 8.98 3.65
N ALA A 67 7.09 9.63 4.81
CA ALA A 67 7.98 10.67 5.31
C ALA A 67 9.41 10.17 5.63
N LEU A 68 9.59 8.87 5.91
CA LEU A 68 10.88 8.28 6.30
C LEU A 68 11.60 7.53 5.17
N GLU A 69 10.86 6.94 4.24
CA GLU A 69 11.39 6.03 3.21
C GLU A 69 11.51 6.69 1.82
N ALA A 70 10.73 7.75 1.54
CA ALA A 70 10.76 8.41 0.24
C ALA A 70 12.04 9.25 0.06
N ARG A 71 12.61 9.23 -1.16
CA ARG A 71 13.97 9.74 -1.42
C ARG A 71 14.09 11.26 -1.31
N THR A 72 13.07 11.99 -1.74
CA THR A 72 13.08 13.46 -1.87
C THR A 72 11.78 14.06 -1.35
N VAL A 73 11.32 13.57 -0.20
CA VAL A 73 10.05 14.03 0.39
C VAL A 73 10.23 15.36 1.12
N THR A 74 9.32 16.29 0.85
CA THR A 74 9.22 17.58 1.54
C THR A 74 8.00 17.59 2.48
N ILE A 75 7.90 18.61 3.34
CA ILE A 75 6.71 18.83 4.17
C ILE A 75 5.47 19.03 3.29
N GLU A 76 5.61 19.72 2.14
CA GLU A 76 4.53 19.94 1.19
C GLU A 76 4.01 18.61 0.60
N ASP A 77 4.91 17.69 0.25
CA ASP A 77 4.54 16.37 -0.25
C ASP A 77 3.79 15.55 0.81
N VAL A 78 4.25 15.60 2.08
CA VAL A 78 3.55 14.93 3.19
C VAL A 78 2.16 15.52 3.39
N GLN A 79 2.02 16.84 3.34
CA GLN A 79 0.71 17.51 3.44
C GLN A 79 -0.20 17.14 2.27
N ALA A 80 0.32 17.11 1.04
CA ALA A 80 -0.42 16.72 -0.15
C ALA A 80 -0.89 15.26 -0.07
N ALA A 81 -0.01 14.34 0.36
CA ALA A 81 -0.37 12.94 0.57
C ALA A 81 -1.41 12.78 1.68
N ALA A 82 -1.26 13.49 2.80
CA ALA A 82 -2.22 13.46 3.90
C ALA A 82 -3.61 13.95 3.46
N ALA A 83 -3.66 15.09 2.77
CA ALA A 83 -4.91 15.65 2.27
C ALA A 83 -5.59 14.73 1.24
N ALA A 84 -4.80 14.04 0.41
CA ALA A 84 -5.35 13.07 -0.52
C ALA A 84 -5.88 11.80 0.16
N LEU A 85 -5.21 11.30 1.20
CA LEU A 85 -5.70 10.17 2.00
C LEU A 85 -6.98 10.53 2.77
N ASP A 86 -7.06 11.74 3.33
CA ASP A 86 -8.25 12.23 4.02
C ASP A 86 -9.45 12.35 3.08
N ALA A 87 -9.23 12.83 1.85
CA ALA A 87 -10.28 12.95 0.84
C ALA A 87 -10.69 11.63 0.18
N LEU A 88 -9.96 10.54 0.40
CA LEU A 88 -10.16 9.26 -0.32
C LEU A 88 -11.55 8.64 -0.13
N PRO A 89 -12.17 8.63 1.07
CA PRO A 89 -13.50 8.07 1.27
C PRO A 89 -14.60 8.83 0.51
N ASP A 90 -14.47 10.15 0.39
CA ASP A 90 -15.49 11.02 -0.21
C ASP A 90 -15.26 11.28 -1.71
N ARG A 91 -14.00 11.33 -2.13
CA ARG A 91 -13.57 11.74 -3.48
C ARG A 91 -12.44 10.85 -4.01
N PRO A 92 -12.72 9.54 -4.24
CA PRO A 92 -11.69 8.56 -4.55
C PRO A 92 -10.90 8.90 -5.82
N ASP A 93 -11.56 9.31 -6.90
CA ASP A 93 -10.90 9.55 -8.18
C ASP A 93 -9.86 10.69 -8.09
N THR A 94 -10.28 11.84 -7.56
CA THR A 94 -9.38 13.01 -7.38
C THR A 94 -8.29 12.73 -6.35
N ALA A 95 -8.61 12.02 -5.27
CA ALA A 95 -7.63 11.65 -4.25
C ALA A 95 -6.56 10.69 -4.81
N MET A 96 -6.97 9.70 -5.61
CA MET A 96 -6.05 8.76 -6.26
C MET A 96 -5.13 9.46 -7.25
N GLU A 97 -5.65 10.40 -8.04
CA GLU A 97 -4.83 11.21 -8.96
C GLU A 97 -3.76 12.00 -8.20
N ARG A 98 -4.14 12.68 -7.11
CA ARG A 98 -3.19 13.42 -6.26
C ARG A 98 -2.14 12.52 -5.62
N LEU A 99 -2.54 11.36 -5.10
CA LEU A 99 -1.61 10.37 -4.56
C LEU A 99 -0.62 9.87 -5.62
N ALA A 100 -1.08 9.64 -6.85
CA ALA A 100 -0.21 9.21 -7.94
C ALA A 100 0.87 10.26 -8.26
N VAL A 101 0.47 11.54 -8.35
CA VAL A 101 1.40 12.66 -8.59
C VAL A 101 2.49 12.70 -7.51
N VAL A 102 2.09 12.73 -6.23
CA VAL A 102 3.04 12.79 -5.11
C VAL A 102 3.95 11.56 -5.07
N CYS A 103 3.40 10.36 -5.29
CA CYS A 103 4.18 9.13 -5.31
C CYS A 103 5.24 9.13 -6.43
N THR A 104 4.89 9.60 -7.63
CA THR A 104 5.83 9.72 -8.75
C THR A 104 6.93 10.74 -8.45
N GLN A 105 6.57 11.91 -7.90
CA GLN A 105 7.53 12.96 -7.56
C GLN A 105 8.55 12.52 -6.50
N CYS A 106 8.11 11.73 -5.51
CA CYS A 106 8.95 11.28 -4.42
C CYS A 106 9.64 9.93 -4.66
N GLY A 107 9.47 9.34 -5.85
CA GLY A 107 10.12 8.08 -6.24
C GLY A 107 9.59 6.85 -5.50
N VAL A 108 8.30 6.85 -5.13
CA VAL A 108 7.62 5.69 -4.53
C VAL A 108 7.36 4.66 -5.63
N GLY A 109 8.37 3.85 -5.97
CA GLY A 109 8.21 2.84 -7.01
C GLY A 109 9.46 2.14 -7.56
N THR A 110 10.64 2.30 -6.97
CA THR A 110 11.84 1.60 -7.46
C THR A 110 12.54 0.85 -6.33
N GLY A 111 12.08 -0.37 -6.08
CA GLY A 111 12.74 -1.39 -5.26
C GLY A 111 12.59 -2.75 -5.93
#